data_AF-A0A2G8SXT9-F1
#
_entry.id   AF-A0A2G8SXT9-F1
#
_cell.length_a   1.000
_cell.length_b   1.000
_cell.length_c   1.000
_cell.angle_alpha   90.00
_cell.angle_beta   90.00
_cell.angle_gamma   90.00
#
_symmetry.space_group_name_H-M   'P 1'
#
loop_
_entity.id
_entity.type
_entity.pdbx_description
1 polymer ?
#
loop_
_entity_poly.entity_id
_entity_poly.type
_entity_poly.pdbx_seq_one_letter_code
_entity_poly.pdbx_strand_id
1 'polypeptide(L)' 'MTVRPVRKDGLEEPVEWSQPQYDKAATAKLIELFRTFSPVKFILFNDANIAFVKPAGRHDDHFHVALIG' A
#
# COMPACT_ATOMS: atom_id res chain seq x y z
N MET A 1 -3.33 7.45 -7.87
CA MET A 1 -2.92 6.20 -8.56
C MET A 1 -3.17 5.01 -7.65
N THR A 2 -3.32 3.80 -8.20
CA THR A 2 -3.52 2.58 -7.41
C THR A 2 -2.34 1.64 -7.63
N VAL A 3 -1.82 1.03 -6.55
CA VAL A 3 -0.63 0.18 -6.56
C VAL A 3 -0.90 -1.09 -5.75
N ARG A 4 -0.50 -2.26 -6.27
CA ARG A 4 -0.59 -3.53 -5.55
C ARG A 4 0.45 -3.58 -4.41
N PRO A 5 0.11 -4.16 -3.25
CA PRO A 5 1.08 -4.44 -2.20
C PRO A 5 2.10 -5.49 -2.69
N VAL A 6 3.26 -5.49 -2.04
CA VAL A 6 4.38 -6.36 -2.42
C VAL A 6 4.12 -7.78 -1.92
N ARG A 7 4.50 -8.76 -2.74
CA ARG A 7 4.51 -10.18 -2.36
C ARG A 7 5.92 -10.65 -1.99
N LYS A 8 6.01 -11.56 -1.04
CA LYS A 8 7.27 -12.19 -0.61
C LYS A 8 7.88 -13.10 -1.68
N ASP A 9 7.04 -13.67 -2.55
CA ASP A 9 7.43 -14.67 -3.55
C ASP A 9 7.80 -14.06 -4.92
N GLY A 10 7.65 -12.74 -5.08
CA GLY A 10 7.98 -12.03 -6.31
C GLY A 10 7.06 -12.34 -7.50
N LEU A 11 5.97 -13.10 -7.30
CA LEU A 11 5.01 -13.38 -8.37
C LEU A 11 4.13 -12.16 -8.65
N GLU A 12 3.69 -11.99 -9.90
CA GLU A 12 2.80 -10.91 -10.30
C GLU A 12 1.31 -11.21 -10.06
N GLU A 13 0.97 -11.82 -8.93
CA GLU A 13 -0.41 -12.16 -8.55
C GLU A 13 -1.04 -11.14 -7.59
N PRO A 14 -2.37 -11.09 -7.44
CA PRO A 14 -3.01 -10.33 -6.36
C PRO A 14 -2.58 -10.84 -4.98
N VAL A 15 -2.56 -9.95 -3.97
CA VAL A 15 -2.39 -10.34 -2.57
C VAL A 15 -3.12 -9.36 -1.67
N GLU A 16 -3.87 -9.86 -0.70
CA GLU A 16 -4.47 -9.04 0.36
C GLU A 16 -3.50 -8.89 1.54
N TRP A 17 -3.58 -7.80 2.29
CA TRP A 17 -2.72 -7.55 3.46
C TRP A 17 -2.84 -8.62 4.56
N SER A 18 -3.96 -9.35 4.60
CA SER A 18 -4.22 -10.42 5.55
C SER A 18 -3.58 -11.76 5.15
N GLN A 19 -3.11 -11.88 3.90
CA GLN A 19 -2.62 -13.14 3.36
C GLN A 19 -1.15 -13.40 3.71
N PRO A 20 -0.73 -14.67 3.84
CA PRO A 20 0.65 -15.01 4.22
C PRO A 20 1.72 -14.48 3.26
N GLN A 21 1.40 -14.37 1.97
CA GLN A 21 2.33 -13.94 0.93
C GLN A 21 2.53 -12.42 0.89
N TYR A 22 1.73 -11.65 1.62
CA TYR A 22 1.90 -10.20 1.72
C TYR A 22 3.19 -9.85 2.45
N ASP A 23 4.03 -9.05 1.78
CA ASP A 23 5.21 -8.45 2.38
C ASP A 23 4.87 -7.06 2.92
N LYS A 24 4.55 -7.03 4.20
CA LYS A 24 4.27 -5.80 4.94
C LYS A 24 5.47 -4.84 4.97
N ALA A 25 6.68 -5.34 5.17
CA ALA A 25 7.86 -4.50 5.31
C ALA A 25 8.19 -3.80 3.97
N ALA A 26 8.16 -4.55 2.87
CA ALA A 26 8.37 -4.01 1.54
C ALA A 26 7.25 -3.05 1.12
N THR A 27 5.99 -3.37 1.44
CA THR A 27 4.85 -2.47 1.15
C THR A 27 4.94 -1.17 1.95
N ALA A 28 5.29 -1.24 3.24
CA ALA A 28 5.52 -0.04 4.05
C ALA A 28 6.65 0.82 3.49
N LYS A 29 7.75 0.20 3.03
CA LYS A 29 8.85 0.92 2.39
C LYS A 29 8.42 1.61 1.10
N LEU A 30 7.62 0.94 0.27
CA LEU A 30 7.09 1.52 -0.96
C LEU A 30 6.17 2.72 -0.67
N ILE A 31 5.30 2.61 0.33
CA ILE A 31 4.45 3.71 0.81
C ILE A 31 5.29 4.89 1.31
N GLU A 32 6.37 4.61 2.06
CA GLU A 32 7.33 5.64 2.49
C GLU A 32 7.94 6.37 1.30
N LEU A 33 8.38 5.65 0.26
CA LEU A 33 8.95 6.26 -0.95
C LEU A 33 7.97 7.23 -1.62
N PHE A 34 6.69 6.86 -1.75
CA PHE A 34 5.68 7.80 -2.26
C PHE A 34 5.58 9.06 -1.41
N ARG A 35 5.56 8.91 -0.08
CA ARG A 35 5.47 10.07 0.83
C ARG A 35 6.71 10.96 0.79
N THR A 36 7.89 10.39 0.61
CA THR A 36 9.15 11.13 0.58
C THR A 36 9.32 11.87 -0.74
N PHE A 37 8.93 11.27 -1.87
CA PHE A 37 9.30 11.77 -3.19
C PHE A 37 8.12 12.28 -4.02
N SER A 38 6.90 12.29 -3.48
CA SER A 38 5.72 12.82 -4.16
C SER A 38 4.89 13.69 -3.21
N PRO A 39 4.17 14.69 -3.73
CA PRO A 39 3.29 15.54 -2.93
C PRO A 39 2.02 14.77 -2.56
N VAL A 40 2.13 13.78 -1.66
CA VAL A 40 1.02 12.91 -1.28
C VAL A 40 0.01 13.67 -0.42
N LYS A 41 -1.26 13.68 -0.84
CA LYS A 41 -2.40 14.20 -0.08
C LYS A 41 -2.89 13.19 0.95
N PHE A 42 -3.11 11.94 0.53
CA PHE A 42 -3.43 10.81 1.41
C PHE A 42 -3.17 9.48 0.71
N ILE A 43 -3.07 8.42 1.51
CA ILE A 43 -2.98 7.04 1.03
C ILE A 43 -4.14 6.24 1.65
N LEU A 44 -4.90 5.53 0.82
CA LEU A 44 -5.91 4.59 1.28
C LEU A 44 -5.35 3.16 1.24
N PHE A 45 -5.37 2.45 2.38
CA PHE A 45 -4.96 1.04 2.49
C PHE A 45 -5.46 0.46 3.81
N ASN A 46 -5.86 -0.82 3.82
CA ASN A 46 -6.49 -1.44 4.99
C ASN A 46 -5.53 -2.12 5.97
N ASP A 47 -4.23 -2.27 5.66
CA ASP A 47 -3.26 -2.65 6.69
C ASP A 47 -3.04 -1.50 7.68
N ALA A 48 -3.84 -1.47 8.75
CA ALA A 48 -3.80 -0.44 9.78
C ALA A 48 -2.47 -0.41 10.57
N ASN A 49 -1.59 -1.39 10.35
CA ASN A 49 -0.28 -1.41 10.98
C ASN A 49 0.80 -0.69 10.15
N ILE A 50 0.48 -0.22 8.94
CA ILE A 50 1.35 0.69 8.19
C ILE A 50 1.00 2.13 8.58
N ALA A 51 2.00 2.90 8.97
CA ALA A 51 1.78 4.29 9.32
C ALA A 51 1.31 5.10 8.09
N PHE A 52 0.51 6.16 8.35
CA PHE A 52 0.08 7.16 7.35
C PHE A 52 -0.92 6.70 6.28
N VAL A 53 -1.43 5.47 6.38
CA VAL A 53 -2.57 5.02 5.57
C VAL A 53 -3.89 5.33 6.26
N LYS A 54 -4.95 5.44 5.47
CA LYS A 54 -6.34 5.53 5.96
C LYS A 54 -7.13 4.32 5.44
N PRO A 55 -7.82 3.57 6.30
CA PRO A 55 -8.65 2.46 5.84
C PRO A 55 -9.84 3.00 5.04
N ALA A 56 -10.26 2.24 4.03
CA ALA A 56 -11.41 2.52 3.20
C ALA A 56 -11.95 1.22 2.61
N GLY A 57 -13.25 1.15 2.32
CA GLY A 57 -13.84 -0.05 1.74
C GLY A 57 -13.11 -0.47 0.46
N ARG A 58 -12.85 -1.79 0.32
CA ARG A 58 -12.22 -2.41 -0.86
C ARG A 58 -10.73 -2.06 -1.10
N HIS A 59 -9.96 -1.74 -0.06
CA HIS A 59 -8.52 -1.44 -0.16
C HIS A 59 -7.66 -2.49 0.56
N ASP A 60 -8.05 -3.77 0.45
CA ASP A 60 -7.34 -4.89 1.09
C ASP A 60 -6.19 -5.43 0.24
N ASP A 61 -6.29 -5.29 -1.09
CA ASP A 61 -5.36 -5.85 -2.09
C ASP A 61 -4.61 -4.77 -2.91
N HIS A 62 -4.78 -3.50 -2.55
CA HIS A 62 -4.11 -2.36 -3.18
C HIS A 62 -4.15 -1.13 -2.28
N PHE A 63 -3.16 -0.25 -2.44
CA PHE A 63 -3.18 1.08 -1.86
C PHE A 63 -3.40 2.15 -2.93
N HIS A 64 -4.23 3.14 -2.61
CA HIS A 64 -4.50 4.29 -3.48
C HIS A 64 -3.73 5.52 -2.98
N VAL A 65 -2.86 6.07 -3.83
CA VAL A 65 -2.09 7.30 -3.56
C VAL A 65 -2.78 8.48 -4.22
N ALA A 66 -3.31 9.42 -3.43
CA ALA A 66 -3.81 10.70 -3.91
C ALA A 66 -2.71 11.77 -3.79
N LEU A 67 -2.51 12.56 -4.84
CA LEU A 67 -1.54 13.66 -4.87
C LEU A 67 -2.22 15.01 -4.60
N ILE A 68 -1.44 15.97 -4.12
CA ILE A 68 -1.80 17.39 -4.10
C ILE A 68 -1.64 17.88 -5.55
N GLY A 69 -2.66 18.58 -6.05
CA GLY A 69 -2.65 19.21 -7.38
C GLY A 69 -1.92 20.55 -7.38
#